data_AF-A0A2V9C0Y6-F1
#
_entry.id   AF-A0A2V9C0Y6-F1
#
_cell.length_a   1.000
_cell.length_b   1.000
_cell.length_c   1.000
_cell.angle_alpha   90.00
_cell.angle_beta   90.00
_cell.angle_gamma   90.00
#
_symmetry.space_group_name_H-M   'P 1'
#
loop_
_entity.id
_entity.type
_entity.pdbx_description
1 polymer ?
#
loop_
_entity_poly.entity_id
_entity_poly.type
_entity_poly.pdbx_seq_one_letter_code
_entity_poly.pdbx_strand_id
1 'polypeptide(L)'
;MGWRDEMRRKVERQILAWLLGLVTLLGIPRAGSASDDEDEFILRCSPEAIHEIVRRHGLTLIRSHGSQNIHFVRAPAAARPEHFLSNLRS
;
A
#
# COMPACT_ATOMS: atom_id res chain seq x y z
N MET A 1 23.36 33.58 -20.49
CA MET A 1 22.12 33.27 -19.75
C MET A 1 21.35 34.57 -19.53
N GLY A 2 20.12 34.66 -20.05
CA GLY A 2 19.39 35.92 -20.12
C GLY A 2 18.60 36.20 -18.85
N TRP A 3 18.41 37.47 -18.52
CA TRP A 3 17.60 37.95 -17.39
C TRP A 3 16.17 37.37 -17.34
N ARG A 4 15.66 36.91 -18.48
CA ARG A 4 14.36 36.21 -18.60
C ARG A 4 14.34 34.84 -17.90
N ASP A 5 15.45 34.10 -17.91
CA ASP A 5 15.56 32.77 -17.28
C ASP A 5 15.64 32.88 -15.74
N GLU A 6 16.19 33.98 -15.25
CA GLU A 6 16.27 34.31 -13.82
C GLU A 6 14.89 34.60 -13.24
N MET A 7 14.12 35.44 -13.94
CA MET A 7 12.76 35.81 -13.53
C MET A 7 11.80 34.63 -13.60
N ARG A 8 11.93 33.77 -14.63
CA ARG A 8 11.13 32.53 -14.75
C ARG A 8 11.39 31.59 -13.55
N ARG A 9 12.66 31.39 -13.17
CA ARG A 9 13.02 30.55 -12.02
C ARG A 9 12.54 31.10 -10.68
N LYS A 10 12.53 32.43 -10.50
CA LYS A 10 11.98 33.05 -9.28
C LYS A 10 10.48 32.81 -9.17
N VAL A 11 9.73 33.01 -10.26
CA VAL A 11 8.28 32.77 -10.29
C VAL A 11 7.96 31.30 -10.03
N GLU A 12 8.71 30.38 -10.64
CA GLU A 12 8.53 28.94 -10.44
C GLU A 12 8.74 28.52 -8.98
N ARG A 13 9.82 29.00 -8.34
CA ARG A 13 10.07 28.75 -6.92
C ARG A 13 8.96 29.30 -6.02
N GLN A 14 8.43 30.47 -6.38
CA GLN A 14 7.37 31.10 -5.62
C GLN A 14 6.06 30.30 -5.76
N ILE A 15 5.71 29.85 -6.98
CA ILE A 15 4.56 28.97 -7.22
C ILE A 15 4.69 27.66 -6.43
N LEU A 16 5.88 27.04 -6.42
CA LEU A 16 6.12 25.82 -5.65
C LEU A 16 5.95 26.05 -4.14
N ALA A 17 6.41 27.18 -3.60
CA ALA A 17 6.20 27.55 -2.20
C ALA A 17 4.71 27.78 -1.88
N TRP A 18 3.97 28.44 -2.78
CA TRP A 18 2.52 28.63 -2.65
C TRP A 18 1.76 27.31 -2.67
N LEU A 19 2.11 26.38 -3.57
CA LEU A 19 1.51 25.05 -3.62
C LEU A 19 1.79 24.25 -2.35
N LEU A 20 3.03 24.31 -1.83
CA LEU A 20 3.41 23.61 -0.61
C LEU A 20 2.62 24.12 0.61
N GLY A 21 2.46 25.45 0.71
CA GLY A 21 1.66 26.11 1.74
C GLY A 21 0.17 25.79 1.63
N LEU A 22 -0.36 25.71 0.40
CA LEU A 22 -1.76 25.35 0.16
C LEU A 22 -2.06 23.91 0.61
N VAL A 23 -1.16 22.97 0.31
CA VAL A 23 -1.28 21.56 0.73
C VAL A 23 -1.29 21.42 2.26
N THR A 24 -0.53 22.26 2.97
CA THR A 24 -0.51 22.27 4.44
C THR A 24 -1.79 22.87 5.03
N LEU A 25 -2.34 23.93 4.42
CA LEU A 25 -3.57 24.58 4.88
C LEU A 25 -4.82 23.71 4.65
N LEU A 26 -4.84 22.97 3.53
CA LEU A 26 -5.93 22.05 3.18
C LEU A 26 -5.97 20.78 4.05
N GLY A 27 -5.01 20.60 4.97
CA GLY A 27 -4.94 19.42 5.82
C GLY A 27 -4.87 18.12 5.03
N ILE A 28 -4.40 18.18 3.78
CA ILE A 28 -4.21 16.99 2.96
C ILE A 28 -3.13 16.19 3.66
N PRO A 29 -3.44 15.01 4.23
CA PRO A 29 -2.42 14.19 4.84
C PRO A 29 -1.36 14.00 3.76
N ARG A 30 -0.11 14.34 4.10
CA ARG A 30 1.04 13.94 3.29
C ARG A 30 0.79 12.47 2.95
N ALA A 31 0.63 12.15 1.67
CA ALA A 31 0.65 10.79 1.19
C ALA A 31 2.07 10.27 1.45
N GLY A 32 2.28 9.84 2.69
CA GLY A 32 3.54 9.60 3.33
C GLY A 32 3.34 8.48 4.33
N SER A 33 2.90 7.34 3.81
CA SER A 33 3.26 5.99 4.26
C SER A 33 2.57 5.01 3.30
N ALA A 34 3.24 4.70 2.19
CA ALA A 34 3.00 3.48 1.44
C ALA A 34 3.87 2.36 2.05
N SER A 35 3.87 2.20 3.38
CA SER A 35 4.78 1.27 4.05
C SER A 35 4.24 0.59 5.31
N ASP A 36 2.91 0.55 5.52
CA ASP A 36 2.32 -0.22 6.64
C ASP A 36 1.19 -1.18 6.19
N ASP A 37 0.83 -1.17 4.91
CA ASP A 37 -0.21 -2.04 4.31
C ASP A 37 0.37 -3.11 3.36
N GLU A 38 1.69 -3.34 3.36
CA GLU A 38 2.35 -4.26 2.41
C GLU A 38 2.19 -5.76 2.77
N ASP A 39 1.58 -6.08 3.91
CA ASP A 39 1.42 -7.46 4.35
C ASP A 39 0.00 -8.03 4.18
N GLU A 40 -0.99 -7.22 3.81
CA GLU A 40 -2.37 -7.66 3.62
C GLU A 40 -2.65 -8.02 2.15
N PHE A 41 -3.12 -9.23 1.91
CA PHE A 41 -3.44 -9.71 0.57
C PHE A 41 -4.70 -10.57 0.54
N ILE A 42 -5.27 -10.70 -0.66
CA ILE A 42 -6.49 -11.45 -0.91
C ILE A 42 -6.13 -12.89 -1.26
N LEU A 43 -6.67 -13.83 -0.50
CA LEU A 43 -6.60 -15.26 -0.75
C LEU A 43 -7.97 -15.76 -1.23
N ARG A 44 -8.01 -16.35 -2.43
CA ARG A 44 -9.20 -17.02 -2.95
C ARG A 44 -9.11 -18.52 -2.72
N CYS A 45 -9.87 -19.03 -1.76
CA CYS A 45 -9.95 -20.45 -1.45
C CYS A 45 -11.32 -20.80 -0.84
N SER A 46 -11.64 -22.09 -0.77
CA SER A 46 -12.88 -22.52 -0.12
C SER A 46 -12.88 -22.17 1.38
N PRO A 47 -14.05 -22.00 2.02
CA PRO A 47 -14.15 -21.65 3.44
C PRO A 47 -13.61 -22.75 4.37
N GLU A 48 -13.56 -23.99 3.89
CA GLU A 48 -13.02 -25.13 4.63
C GLU A 48 -11.48 -25.13 4.58
N ALA A 49 -10.89 -24.69 3.46
CA ALA A 49 -9.45 -24.67 3.26
C ALA A 49 -8.75 -23.49 3.95
N ILE A 50 -9.44 -22.37 4.19
CA ILE A 50 -8.81 -21.13 4.70
C ILE A 50 -8.10 -21.34 6.04
N HIS A 51 -8.72 -22.07 6.98
CA HIS A 51 -8.15 -22.31 8.31
C HIS A 51 -6.86 -23.12 8.23
N GLU A 52 -6.80 -24.09 7.33
CA GLU A 52 -5.60 -24.89 7.13
C GLU A 52 -4.48 -24.07 6.49
N ILE A 53 -4.79 -23.27 5.47
CA ILE A 53 -3.82 -22.42 4.77
C ILE A 53 -3.23 -21.39 5.74
N VAL A 54 -4.08 -20.70 6.50
CA VAL A 54 -3.66 -19.71 7.50
C VAL A 54 -2.72 -20.34 8.53
N ARG A 55 -3.08 -21.53 9.05
CA ARG A 55 -2.24 -22.25 10.02
C ARG A 55 -0.91 -22.72 9.42
N ARG A 56 -0.92 -23.30 8.22
CA ARG A 56 0.27 -23.89 7.58
C ARG A 56 1.29 -22.83 7.21
N HIS A 57 0.82 -21.66 6.78
CA HIS A 57 1.66 -20.56 6.31
C HIS A 57 1.88 -19.47 7.35
N GLY A 58 1.38 -19.64 8.58
CA GLY A 58 1.54 -18.66 9.66
C GLY A 58 0.91 -17.31 9.33
N LEU A 59 -0.15 -17.31 8.51
CA LEU A 59 -0.87 -16.10 8.15
C LEU A 59 -1.85 -15.71 9.27
N THR A 60 -2.34 -14.48 9.23
CA THR A 60 -3.42 -14.01 10.11
C THR A 60 -4.64 -13.72 9.25
N LEU A 61 -5.78 -14.35 9.55
CA LEU A 61 -7.04 -14.05 8.88
C LEU A 61 -7.63 -12.74 9.43
N ILE A 62 -7.79 -11.74 8.57
CA ILE A 62 -8.37 -10.43 8.93
C ILE A 62 -9.87 -10.44 8.70
N ARG A 63 -10.30 -10.90 7.52
CA ARG A 63 -11.71 -10.94 7.13
C ARG A 63 -11.99 -12.10 6.20
N SER A 64 -13.12 -12.77 6.39
CA SER A 64 -13.57 -13.84 5.51
C SER A 64 -14.91 -13.50 4.88
N HIS A 65 -15.00 -13.65 3.55
CA HIS A 65 -16.22 -13.58 2.77
C HIS A 65 -16.49 -14.95 2.15
N GLY A 66 -17.02 -15.87 2.98
CA GLY A 66 -17.27 -17.27 2.59
C GLY A 66 -18.20 -17.44 1.39
N SER A 67 -19.15 -16.52 1.17
CA SER A 67 -20.05 -16.57 0.00
C SER A 67 -19.36 -16.31 -1.33
N GLN A 68 -18.18 -15.69 -1.32
CA GLN A 68 -17.41 -15.34 -2.51
C GLN A 68 -16.08 -16.10 -2.59
N ASN A 69 -15.78 -16.94 -1.59
CA ASN A 69 -14.48 -17.60 -1.42
C ASN A 69 -13.31 -16.60 -1.43
N ILE A 70 -13.51 -15.43 -0.80
CA ILE A 70 -12.52 -14.36 -0.73
C ILE A 70 -12.17 -14.14 0.75
N HIS A 71 -10.88 -14.22 1.07
CA HIS A 71 -10.38 -14.07 2.43
C HIS A 71 -9.22 -13.08 2.44
N PHE A 72 -9.28 -12.09 3.32
CA PHE A 72 -8.22 -11.14 3.56
C PHE A 72 -7.29 -11.70 4.63
N VAL A 73 -6.03 -11.87 4.28
CA VAL A 73 -5.02 -12.47 5.14
C VAL A 73 -3.80 -11.56 5.21
N ARG A 74 -3.13 -11.60 6.35
CA ARG A 74 -1.90 -10.85 6.61
C ARG A 74 -0.72 -11.80 6.77
N ALA A 75 0.37 -11.53 6.05
CA ALA A 75 1.65 -12.20 6.25
C ALA A 75 2.27 -11.80 7.59
N PRO A 76 3.02 -12.70 8.25
CA PRO A 76 3.83 -12.30 9.40
C PRO A 76 4.93 -11.34 8.94
N ALA A 77 5.21 -10.29 9.73
CA ALA A 77 6.12 -9.19 9.37
C ALA A 77 7.56 -9.61 8.98
N ALA A 78 7.95 -10.86 9.26
CA ALA A 78 9.24 -11.43 8.88
C ALA A 78 9.24 -12.15 7.51
N ALA A 79 8.08 -12.32 6.87
CA ALA A 79 7.93 -13.13 5.68
C ALA A 79 7.44 -12.28 4.51
N ARG A 80 8.29 -12.15 3.47
CA ARG A 80 7.93 -11.43 2.26
C ARG A 80 6.74 -12.12 1.56
N PRO A 81 5.66 -11.39 1.24
CA PRO A 81 4.46 -11.95 0.59
C PRO A 81 4.77 -12.76 -0.68
N GLU A 82 5.80 -12.35 -1.42
CA GLU A 82 6.26 -12.99 -2.66
C GLU A 82 6.57 -14.49 -2.49
N HIS A 83 7.09 -14.90 -1.33
CA HIS A 83 7.44 -16.30 -1.05
C HIS A 83 6.22 -17.19 -0.79
N PHE A 84 5.09 -16.61 -0.39
CA PHE A 84 3.84 -17.37 -0.23
C PHE A 84 3.11 -17.54 -1.56
N LEU A 85 3.10 -16.48 -2.38
CA LEU A 85 2.40 -16.49 -3.68
C LEU A 85 3.02 -17.47 -4.68
N SER A 86 4.34 -17.71 -4.63
CA SER A 86 5.00 -18.69 -5.48
C SER A 86 4.59 -20.14 -5.16
N ASN A 87 4.29 -20.44 -3.89
CA ASN A 87 3.93 -21.79 -3.43
C ASN A 87 2.47 -22.17 -3.68
N LEU A 88 1.59 -21.19 -3.93
CA LEU A 88 0.17 -21.42 -4.18
C LEU A 88 -0.16 -21.64 -5.67
N ARG A 89 0.82 -21.46 -6.57
CA ARG A 89 0.62 -21.46 -8.03
C ARG A 89 1.07 -22.76 -8.72
N SER A 90 1.64 -23.71 -7.98
CA SER A 90 2.06 -25.04 -8.47
C SER A 90 1.00 -26.10 -8.18
#